data_AF-A0A4R0Y975-F1
#
_entry.id   AF-A0A4R0Y975-F1
#
_cell.length_a   1.000
_cell.length_b   1.000
_cell.length_c   1.000
_cell.angle_alpha   90.00
_cell.angle_beta   90.00
_cell.angle_gamma   90.00
#
_symmetry.space_group_name_H-M   'P 1'
#
loop_
_entity.id
_entity.type
_entity.pdbx_description
1 polymer ?
#
loop_
_entity_poly.entity_id
_entity_poly.type
_entity_poly.pdbx_seq_one_letter_code
_entity_poly.pdbx_strand_id
1 'polypeptide(L)' 'MNRYLVMIPMLALSLGLAACDDPPGPAEQAGRQIDRAGERLRDAVDPPRGPVERAGRAIDRAVD' A
#
# COMPACT_ATOMS: atom_id res chain seq x y z
N MET A 1 -41.20 -8.71 14.13
CA MET A 1 -40.84 -7.86 12.98
C MET A 1 -39.71 -6.85 13.28
N ASN A 2 -39.73 -6.12 14.40
CA ASN A 2 -38.73 -5.07 14.70
C ASN A 2 -37.26 -5.51 14.78
N ARG A 3 -36.98 -6.78 15.11
CA ARG A 3 -35.58 -7.23 15.30
C ARG A 3 -34.78 -7.26 13.99
N TYR A 4 -35.43 -7.54 12.87
CA TYR A 4 -34.80 -7.54 11.54
C TYR A 4 -34.58 -6.14 10.98
N LEU A 5 -35.39 -5.16 11.42
CA LEU A 5 -35.31 -3.76 11.01
C LEU A 5 -33.99 -3.11 11.46
N VAL A 6 -33.42 -3.56 12.58
CA VAL A 6 -32.11 -3.08 13.09
C VAL A 6 -30.96 -3.97 12.62
N MET A 7 -31.19 -5.26 12.42
CA MET A 7 -30.14 -6.22 12.07
C MET A 7 -29.62 -6.04 10.63
N ILE A 8 -30.50 -5.73 9.68
CA ILE A 8 -30.15 -5.53 8.27
C ILE A 8 -29.19 -4.35 8.05
N PRO A 9 -29.46 -3.12 8.56
CA PRO A 9 -28.54 -2.00 8.38
C PRO A 9 -27.22 -2.21 9.12
N MET A 10 -27.23 -2.89 10.27
CA MET A 10 -26.01 -3.20 11.03
C MET A 10 -25.11 -4.19 10.28
N LEU A 11 -25.70 -5.19 9.61
CA LEU A 11 -24.96 -6.13 8.77
C LEU A 11 -24.42 -5.43 7.52
N ALA A 12 -25.25 -4.62 6.83
CA ALA A 12 -24.82 -3.87 5.66
C ALA A 12 -23.64 -2.94 5.94
N LEU A 13 -23.63 -2.28 7.12
CA LEU A 13 -22.52 -1.44 7.54
C LEU A 13 -21.23 -2.27 7.75
N SER A 14 -21.33 -3.44 8.39
CA SER A 14 -20.17 -4.31 8.61
C SER A 14 -19.55 -4.84 7.32
N LEU A 15 -20.35 -5.14 6.29
CA LEU A 15 -19.84 -5.54 4.96
C LEU A 15 -19.26 -4.35 4.19
N GLY A 16 -19.81 -3.15 4.35
CA GLY A 16 -19.30 -1.94 3.71
C GLY A 16 -17.89 -1.56 4.17
N LEU A 17 -17.57 -1.74 5.46
CA LEU A 17 -16.22 -1.49 5.97
C LEU A 17 -15.17 -2.50 5.44
N ALA A 18 -15.55 -3.77 5.28
CA ALA A 18 -14.64 -4.79 4.74
C ALA A 18 -14.31 -4.57 3.25
N ALA A 19 -15.11 -3.78 2.54
CA ALA A 19 -14.91 -3.44 1.14
C ALA A 19 -14.00 -2.22 0.92
N CYS A 20 -13.55 -1.53 1.98
CA CYS A 20 -12.64 -0.39 1.84
C CYS A 20 -11.15 -0.81 1.75
N ASP A 21 -10.80 -2.02 2.21
CA ASP A 21 -9.43 -2.55 2.15
C ASP A 21 -9.24 -3.41 0.88
N ASP A 22 -9.50 -2.81 -0.29
CA ASP A 22 -9.28 -3.50 -1.56
C ASP A 22 -7.80 -3.85 -1.73
N PRO A 23 -7.46 -5.13 -1.97
CA PRO A 23 -6.09 -5.49 -2.28
C PRO A 23 -5.66 -4.81 -3.59
N PRO A 24 -4.42 -4.32 -3.66
CA PRO A 24 -3.96 -3.53 -4.79
C PRO A 24 -4.11 -4.29 -6.11
N GLY A 25 -4.65 -3.62 -7.11
CA GLY A 25 -4.97 -4.21 -8.41
C GLY A 25 -3.74 -4.67 -9.20
N PRO A 26 -3.92 -5.46 -10.27
CA PRO A 26 -2.81 -6.00 -11.07
C PRO A 26 -1.88 -4.91 -11.64
N ALA A 27 -2.45 -3.78 -12.07
CA ALA A 27 -1.68 -2.65 -12.58
C ALA A 27 -0.81 -1.99 -11.50
N GLU A 28 -1.34 -1.89 -10.28
CA GLU A 28 -0.64 -1.27 -9.16
C GLU A 28 0.46 -2.19 -8.59
N GLN A 29 0.22 -3.51 -8.58
CA GLN A 29 1.27 -4.47 -8.32
C GLN A 29 2.39 -4.41 -9.36
N ALA A 30 2.03 -4.30 -10.65
CA ALA A 30 3.01 -4.15 -11.72
C ALA A 30 3.82 -2.84 -11.59
N GLY A 31 3.14 -1.72 -11.30
CA GLY A 31 3.78 -0.43 -11.01
C GLY A 31 4.83 -0.57 -9.91
N ARG A 32 4.44 -1.11 -8.74
CA ARG A 32 5.38 -1.34 -7.63
C ARG A 32 6.57 -2.22 -7.98
N GLN A 33 6.43 -3.18 -8.90
CA GLN A 33 7.57 -3.98 -9.35
C GLN A 33 8.52 -3.18 -10.25
N ILE A 34 7.98 -2.33 -11.12
CA ILE A 34 8.77 -1.43 -11.98
C ILE A 34 9.50 -0.40 -11.13
N ASP A 35 8.84 0.22 -10.16
CA ASP A 35 9.45 1.23 -9.28
C ASP A 35 10.62 0.62 -8.48
N ARG A 36 10.42 -0.56 -7.89
CA ARG A 36 11.50 -1.30 -7.20
C ARG A 36 12.67 -1.65 -8.13
N ALA A 37 12.39 -2.00 -9.38
CA ALA A 37 13.43 -2.27 -10.36
C ALA A 37 14.22 -1.00 -10.70
N GLY A 38 13.52 0.12 -10.90
CA GLY A 38 14.10 1.44 -11.14
C GLY A 38 14.98 1.91 -9.99
N GLU A 39 14.53 1.75 -8.74
CA GLU A 39 15.33 2.08 -7.56
C GLU A 39 16.61 1.26 -7.47
N ARG A 40 16.55 -0.06 -7.71
CA ARG A 40 17.75 -0.92 -7.68
C ARG A 40 18.76 -0.52 -8.74
N LEU A 41 18.31 -0.18 -9.93
CA LEU A 41 19.16 0.32 -11.00
C LEU A 41 19.81 1.66 -10.60
N ARG A 42 19.02 2.56 -10.00
CA ARG A 42 19.53 3.85 -9.53
C ARG A 42 20.51 3.71 -8.38
N ASP A 43 20.29 2.79 -7.44
CA ASP A 43 21.24 2.46 -6.38
C ASP A 43 22.53 1.81 -6.92
N ALA A 44 22.45 1.09 -8.05
CA ALA A 44 23.63 0.53 -8.70
C ALA A 44 24.47 1.60 -9.44
N VAL A 45 23.82 2.59 -10.05
CA VAL A 45 24.49 3.67 -10.80
C VAL A 45 24.94 4.82 -9.90
N ASP A 46 24.13 5.18 -8.89
CA ASP A 46 24.44 6.18 -7.86
C ASP A 46 24.23 5.56 -6.46
N PRO A 47 25.23 4.78 -6.00
CA PRO A 47 25.16 4.16 -4.69
C PRO A 47 25.17 5.23 -3.59
N PRO A 48 24.44 5.00 -2.50
CA PRO A 48 24.41 5.94 -1.38
C PRO A 48 25.80 6.10 -0.78
N ARG A 49 26.25 7.37 -0.71
CA ARG A 49 27.62 7.75 -0.38
C ARG A 49 27.92 7.74 1.12
N GLY A 50 26.89 7.73 1.95
CA GLY A 50 27.01 7.72 3.40
C GLY A 50 25.81 7.12 4.12
N PRO A 51 25.92 6.91 5.45
CA PRO A 51 24.85 6.33 6.26
C PRO A 51 23.59 7.20 6.32
N VAL A 52 23.74 8.52 6.22
CA VAL A 52 22.62 9.47 6.19
C VAL A 52 21.81 9.31 4.90
N GLU A 53 22.44 9.27 3.71
CA GLU A 53 21.74 8.97 2.46
C GLU A 53 21.03 7.61 2.48
N ARG A 54 21.66 6.58 3.07
CA ARG A 54 21.04 5.25 3.19
C ARG A 54 19.78 5.29 4.04
N ALA A 55 19.85 5.98 5.18
CA ALA A 55 18.71 6.16 6.07
C ALA A 55 17.59 6.96 5.40
N GLY A 56 17.93 8.05 4.72
CA GLY A 56 16.97 8.85 3.93
C GLY A 56 16.22 7.99 2.90
N ARG A 57 16.97 7.26 2.05
CA ARG A 57 16.35 6.34 1.07
C ARG A 57 15.51 5.24 1.72
N ALA A 58 15.88 4.76 2.90
CA ALA A 58 15.09 3.75 3.62
C ALA A 58 13.77 4.32 4.14
N ILE A 59 13.78 5.57 4.62
CA ILE A 59 12.58 6.28 5.06
C ILE A 59 11.67 6.55 3.87
N ASP A 60 12.21 7.06 2.76
CA ASP A 60 11.42 7.35 1.56
C ASP A 60 10.66 6.10 1.08
N ARG A 61 11.33 4.93 1.03
CA ARG A 61 10.70 3.65 0.67
C ARG A 61 9.67 3.11 1.67
N ALA A 62 9.70 3.59 2.91
CA ALA A 62 8.74 3.17 3.94
C ALA A 62 7.50 4.07 3.98
N VAL A 63 7.58 5.25 3.37
CA VAL A 63 6.50 6.24 3.30
C VAL A 63 5.72 6.10 1.98
N ASP A 64 6.37 5.60 0.93
CA ASP A 64 5.77 5.22 -0.37
C ASP A 64 5.02 3.87 -0.31
#